data_AF-A0AA47JLS0-F1
#
_entry.id   AF-A0AA47JLS0-F1
#
_cell.length_a   1.000
_cell.length_b   1.000
_cell.length_c   1.000
_cell.angle_alpha   90.00
_cell.angle_beta   90.00
_cell.angle_gamma   90.00
#
_symmetry.space_group_name_H-M   'P 1'
#
loop_
_entity.id
_entity.type
_entity.pdbx_description
1 polymer ?
#
loop_
_entity_poly.entity_id
_entity_poly.type
_entity_poly.pdbx_seq_one_letter_code
_entity_poly.pdbx_strand_id
1 'polypeptide(L)'
;MSFKPKKAHNWNGKSLKGDYRVTVKIDGVRLTRNEQGEIVSRSNKPLYNLPPIPEHIQDAEVFLGDWDSTISAVRTHEGDTVPYSAIYELRPNLDPRLDLGIVSDPSAAYIQEQLEASLGCGYEGLVLERLKDSRWIKVKNKETYDVLVTGFQAGTGKHEGRMGALITAYGKVGTGFTDAQRQEWQDLHDQGLAIGMLIEVECMEVTKDGKFRHPRFVRPRMDKLEETPPRKPE
;
A
#
# COMPACT_ATOMS: atom_id res chain seq x y z
N MET A 1 1.29 4.89 -28.32
CA MET A 1 1.00 3.59 -27.66
C MET A 1 0.67 3.88 -26.21
N SER A 2 -0.50 3.48 -25.71
CA SER A 2 -0.84 3.65 -24.29
C SER A 2 0.11 2.84 -23.42
N PHE A 3 0.82 3.51 -22.51
CA PHE A 3 1.70 2.86 -21.54
C PHE A 3 0.86 2.02 -20.58
N LYS A 4 1.06 0.70 -20.57
CA LYS A 4 0.47 -0.18 -19.55
C LYS A 4 1.50 -0.44 -18.46
N PRO A 5 1.31 0.06 -17.22
CA PRO A 5 2.25 -0.17 -16.14
C PRO A 5 2.40 -1.66 -15.86
N LYS A 6 3.64 -2.16 -15.82
CA LYS A 6 3.93 -3.55 -15.44
C LYS A 6 3.46 -3.78 -13.99
N LYS A 7 2.93 -4.98 -13.71
CA LYS A 7 2.53 -5.34 -12.34
C LYS A 7 3.77 -5.36 -11.45
N ALA A 8 3.82 -4.46 -10.47
CA ALA A 8 4.90 -4.43 -9.49
C ALA A 8 4.72 -5.51 -8.42
N HIS A 9 5.83 -6.08 -7.96
CA HIS A 9 5.88 -7.11 -6.92
C HIS A 9 6.24 -6.51 -5.57
N ASN A 10 5.87 -7.15 -4.46
CA ASN A 10 6.35 -6.73 -3.14
C ASN A 10 7.75 -7.30 -2.88
N TRP A 11 8.58 -6.53 -2.22
CA TRP A 11 9.85 -7.01 -1.69
C TRP A 11 9.62 -8.09 -0.62
N ASN A 12 10.51 -9.08 -0.56
CA ASN A 12 10.38 -10.27 0.28
C ASN A 12 11.41 -10.29 1.43
N GLY A 13 12.06 -9.17 1.72
CA GLY A 13 13.08 -9.06 2.77
C GLY A 13 14.47 -9.60 2.39
N LYS A 14 14.69 -10.04 1.15
CA LYS A 14 15.97 -10.61 0.70
C LYS A 14 16.77 -9.66 -0.17
N SER A 15 18.09 -9.84 -0.20
CA SER A 15 18.98 -9.16 -1.13
C SER A 15 18.57 -9.43 -2.58
N LEU A 16 18.81 -8.45 -3.46
CA LEU A 16 18.48 -8.55 -4.87
C LEU A 16 19.75 -8.74 -5.71
N LYS A 17 19.57 -9.22 -6.94
CA LYS A 17 20.63 -9.37 -7.94
C LYS A 17 20.36 -8.56 -9.20
N GLY A 18 21.41 -7.94 -9.72
CA GLY A 18 21.42 -7.00 -10.85
C GLY A 18 21.33 -5.53 -10.41
N ASP A 19 21.26 -4.66 -11.41
CA ASP A 19 21.19 -3.21 -11.21
C ASP A 19 19.74 -2.74 -11.07
N TYR A 20 19.51 -1.92 -10.04
CA TYR A 20 18.21 -1.33 -9.73
C TYR A 20 18.33 0.19 -9.65
N ARG A 21 17.41 0.89 -10.32
CA ARG A 21 17.09 2.28 -9.97
C ARG A 21 16.23 2.25 -8.71
N VAL A 22 16.66 2.96 -7.68
CA VAL A 22 15.91 3.12 -6.43
C VAL A 22 15.18 4.46 -6.50
N THR A 23 13.88 4.45 -6.22
CA THR A 23 13.07 5.65 -6.19
C THR A 23 12.22 5.72 -4.94
N VAL A 24 11.95 6.93 -4.45
CA VAL A 24 10.99 7.18 -3.37
C VAL A 24 9.59 6.81 -3.85
N LYS A 25 8.84 6.09 -3.00
CA LYS A 25 7.42 5.84 -3.21
C LYS A 25 6.60 6.89 -2.46
N ILE A 26 5.85 7.68 -3.22
CA ILE A 26 4.86 8.63 -2.68
C ILE A 26 3.44 8.04 -2.78
N ASP A 27 2.60 8.36 -1.79
CA ASP A 27 1.20 7.90 -1.70
C ASP A 27 0.25 8.97 -2.27
N GLY A 28 0.41 9.23 -3.57
CA GLY A 28 -0.34 10.26 -4.28
C GLY A 28 -1.46 9.70 -5.16
N VAL A 29 -2.03 10.56 -5.99
CA VAL A 29 -3.01 10.16 -7.00
C VAL A 29 -2.32 10.02 -8.36
N ARG A 30 -2.40 8.82 -8.91
CA ARG A 30 -1.87 8.53 -10.24
C ARG A 30 -2.56 9.35 -11.33
N LEU A 31 -1.78 10.03 -12.15
CA LEU A 31 -2.17 10.75 -13.35
C LEU A 31 -1.60 10.02 -14.58
N THR A 32 -2.46 9.70 -15.55
CA THR A 32 -2.10 9.04 -16.80
C THR A 32 -2.82 9.66 -17.99
N ARG A 33 -2.34 9.43 -19.21
CA ARG A 33 -3.09 9.74 -20.43
C ARG A 33 -3.81 8.50 -20.97
N ASN A 34 -5.10 8.63 -21.27
CA ASN A 34 -5.87 7.57 -21.91
C ASN A 34 -5.58 7.49 -23.42
N GLU A 35 -6.28 6.62 -24.14
CA GLU A 35 -6.10 6.45 -25.59
C GLU A 35 -6.52 7.69 -26.39
N GLN A 36 -7.42 8.53 -25.85
CA GLN A 36 -7.78 9.83 -26.42
C GLN A 36 -6.79 10.96 -26.07
N GLY A 37 -5.75 10.69 -25.26
CA GLY A 37 -4.78 11.69 -24.80
C GLY A 37 -5.25 12.54 -23.62
N GLU A 38 -6.44 12.26 -23.08
CA GLU A 38 -7.03 12.96 -21.94
C GLU A 38 -6.36 12.54 -20.64
N ILE A 39 -6.30 13.48 -19.69
CA ILE A 39 -5.72 13.23 -18.38
C ILE A 39 -6.75 12.54 -17.49
N VAL A 40 -6.38 11.36 -17.01
CA VAL A 40 -7.24 10.52 -16.17
C VAL A 40 -6.45 9.86 -15.06
N SER A 41 -7.16 9.50 -14.00
CA SER A 41 -6.66 8.59 -12.98
C SER A 41 -6.48 7.17 -13.51
N ARG A 42 -5.80 6.33 -12.71
CA ARG A 42 -5.61 4.89 -12.99
C ARG A 42 -6.89 4.13 -13.36
N SER A 43 -8.03 4.54 -12.83
CA SER A 43 -9.35 3.93 -13.09
C SER A 43 -10.11 4.61 -14.23
N ASN A 44 -9.41 5.36 -15.10
CA ASN A 44 -9.97 6.13 -16.21
C ASN A 44 -11.06 7.12 -15.78
N LYS A 45 -10.88 7.75 -14.60
CA LYS A 45 -11.75 8.83 -14.10
C LYS A 45 -11.05 10.18 -14.24
N PRO A 46 -11.77 11.26 -14.58
CA PRO A 46 -11.20 12.60 -14.65
C PRO A 46 -10.48 13.01 -13.37
N LEU A 47 -9.48 13.89 -13.52
CA LEU A 47 -8.80 14.59 -12.43
C LEU A 47 -9.00 16.09 -12.66
N TYR A 48 -9.50 16.78 -11.66
CA TYR A 48 -9.83 18.21 -11.72
C TYR A 48 -8.71 19.06 -11.10
N ASN A 49 -8.76 20.37 -11.34
CA ASN A 49 -7.87 21.38 -10.76
C ASN A 49 -6.38 21.12 -11.00
N LEU A 50 -6.03 20.38 -12.05
CA LEU A 50 -4.65 20.18 -12.45
C LEU A 50 -4.12 21.42 -13.17
N PRO A 51 -2.84 21.78 -12.96
CA PRO A 51 -2.20 22.79 -13.80
C PRO A 51 -2.05 22.27 -15.24
N PRO A 52 -1.70 23.13 -16.22
CA PRO A 52 -1.36 22.66 -17.56
C PRO A 52 -0.25 21.62 -17.51
N ILE A 53 -0.56 20.38 -17.91
CA ILE A 53 0.39 19.26 -17.90
C ILE A 53 1.03 19.14 -19.29
N PRO A 54 2.38 19.21 -19.39
CA PRO A 54 3.09 19.03 -20.66
C PRO A 54 2.69 17.76 -21.40
N GLU A 55 2.67 17.82 -22.73
CA GLU A 55 2.26 16.71 -23.59
C GLU A 55 3.17 15.48 -23.45
N HIS A 56 4.46 15.68 -23.13
CA HIS A 56 5.40 14.58 -22.98
C HIS A 56 5.09 13.72 -21.75
N ILE A 57 4.51 14.29 -20.68
CA ILE A 57 4.17 13.55 -19.46
C ILE A 57 3.06 12.54 -19.78
N GLN A 58 3.42 11.27 -19.74
CA GLN A 58 2.50 10.16 -19.95
C GLN A 58 1.99 9.56 -18.64
N ASP A 59 2.81 9.67 -17.60
CA ASP A 59 2.59 9.04 -16.31
C ASP A 59 3.23 9.89 -15.21
N ALA A 60 2.45 10.25 -14.20
CA ALA A 60 2.88 11.07 -13.08
C ALA A 60 2.12 10.70 -11.80
N GLU A 61 2.65 11.09 -10.67
CA GLU A 61 1.92 11.10 -9.40
C GLU A 61 1.63 12.55 -8.99
N VAL A 62 0.41 12.83 -8.57
CA VAL A 62 0.05 14.10 -7.92
C VAL A 62 0.15 13.88 -6.42
N PHE A 63 0.86 14.73 -5.68
CA PHE A 63 1.05 14.58 -4.22
C PHE A 63 1.21 15.92 -3.51
N LEU A 64 0.32 16.19 -2.54
CA LEU A 64 0.28 17.41 -1.73
C LEU A 64 0.83 17.23 -0.30
N GLY A 65 1.52 16.12 -0.03
CA GLY A 65 2.10 15.79 1.28
C GLY A 65 1.33 14.71 2.03
N ASP A 66 0.03 14.58 1.79
CA ASP A 66 -0.79 13.48 2.31
C ASP A 66 -1.89 13.05 1.31
N TRP A 67 -2.39 11.83 1.48
CA TRP A 67 -3.37 11.23 0.59
C TRP A 67 -4.70 12.01 0.58
N ASP A 68 -5.20 12.43 1.74
CA ASP A 68 -6.53 13.02 1.89
C ASP A 68 -6.59 14.41 1.22
N SER A 69 -5.58 15.25 1.47
CA SER A 69 -5.43 16.55 0.80
C SER A 69 -5.28 16.37 -0.72
N THR A 70 -4.46 15.39 -1.14
CA THR A 70 -4.23 15.11 -2.56
C THR A 70 -5.50 14.67 -3.29
N ILE A 71 -6.19 13.65 -2.77
CA ILE A 71 -7.39 13.11 -3.41
C ILE A 71 -8.52 14.14 -3.44
N SER A 72 -8.68 14.91 -2.37
CA SER A 72 -9.70 15.96 -2.29
C SER A 72 -9.45 17.06 -3.33
N ALA A 73 -8.20 17.53 -3.46
CA ALA A 73 -7.82 18.58 -4.39
C ALA A 73 -8.08 18.19 -5.86
N VAL A 74 -7.80 16.94 -6.24
CA VAL A 74 -7.95 16.48 -7.64
C VAL A 74 -9.33 15.92 -7.98
N ARG A 75 -10.27 15.87 -7.01
CA ARG A 75 -11.63 15.33 -7.20
C ARG A 75 -12.73 16.38 -7.06
N THR A 76 -12.48 17.47 -6.34
CA THR A 76 -13.40 18.60 -6.23
C THR A 76 -13.54 19.29 -7.58
N HIS A 77 -14.75 19.63 -8.02
CA HIS A 77 -14.97 20.19 -9.37
C HIS A 77 -14.63 21.70 -9.47
N GLU A 78 -14.73 22.43 -8.36
CA GLU A 78 -14.50 23.88 -8.28
C GLU A 78 -13.47 24.17 -7.17
N GLY A 79 -12.29 23.56 -7.28
CA GLY A 79 -11.20 23.72 -6.32
C GLY A 79 -10.08 24.63 -6.83
N ASP A 80 -9.18 25.01 -5.94
CA ASP A 80 -7.96 25.72 -6.32
C ASP A 80 -7.05 24.83 -7.16
N THR A 81 -6.34 25.44 -8.11
CA THR A 81 -5.39 24.73 -8.96
C THR A 81 -4.23 24.17 -8.13
N VAL A 82 -3.99 22.87 -8.27
CA VAL A 82 -2.85 22.19 -7.65
C VAL A 82 -1.55 22.79 -8.18
N PRO A 83 -0.56 23.12 -7.33
CA PRO A 83 0.69 23.68 -7.78
C PRO A 83 1.45 22.67 -8.65
N TYR A 84 2.16 23.15 -9.68
CA TYR A 84 2.95 22.28 -10.55
C TYR A 84 4.02 21.49 -9.76
N SER A 85 4.53 22.05 -8.66
CA SER A 85 5.45 21.37 -7.75
C SER A 85 4.85 20.11 -7.10
N ALA A 86 3.53 19.94 -7.09
CA ALA A 86 2.88 18.72 -6.61
C ALA A 86 2.76 17.63 -7.69
N ILE A 87 3.19 17.90 -8.93
CA ILE A 87 3.25 16.93 -10.02
C ILE A 87 4.65 16.31 -10.05
N TYR A 88 4.71 14.99 -9.93
CA TYR A 88 5.95 14.22 -9.99
C TYR A 88 5.93 13.34 -11.24
N GLU A 89 6.71 13.70 -12.25
CA GLU A 89 6.81 12.92 -13.49
C GLU A 89 7.42 11.54 -13.20
N LEU A 90 6.80 10.50 -13.74
CA LEU A 90 7.29 9.12 -13.63
C LEU A 90 7.72 8.59 -14.98
N ARG A 91 7.03 9.00 -16.06
CA ARG A 91 7.40 8.71 -17.44
C ARG A 91 7.05 9.86 -18.39
N PRO A 92 7.88 10.06 -19.43
CA PRO A 92 9.10 9.31 -19.75
C PRO A 92 10.30 9.67 -18.86
N ASN A 93 10.34 10.86 -18.28
CA ASN A 93 11.45 11.33 -17.47
C ASN A 93 11.10 11.16 -16.00
N LEU A 94 11.94 10.43 -15.26
CA LEU A 94 11.77 10.30 -13.82
C LEU A 94 12.08 11.64 -13.17
N ASP A 95 11.16 12.12 -12.33
CA ASP A 95 11.37 13.32 -11.53
C ASP A 95 12.61 13.17 -10.63
N PRO A 96 13.59 14.08 -10.70
CA PRO A 96 14.81 13.99 -9.89
C PRO A 96 14.56 13.96 -8.39
N ARG A 97 13.41 14.50 -7.91
CA ARG A 97 13.05 14.48 -6.48
C ARG A 97 12.69 13.08 -5.98
N LEU A 98 12.38 12.15 -6.88
CA LEU A 98 12.09 10.77 -6.54
C LEU A 98 13.31 9.85 -6.74
N ASP A 99 14.33 10.26 -7.48
CA ASP A 99 15.45 9.40 -7.87
C ASP A 99 16.51 9.33 -6.76
N LEU A 100 16.71 8.14 -6.19
CA LEU A 100 17.78 7.86 -5.20
C LEU A 100 19.01 7.24 -5.86
N GLY A 101 19.03 7.11 -7.19
CA GLY A 101 20.15 6.62 -7.97
C GLY A 101 20.07 5.13 -8.31
N ILE A 102 21.18 4.62 -8.87
CA ILE A 102 21.31 3.23 -9.32
C ILE A 102 22.25 2.48 -8.37
N VAL A 103 21.82 1.29 -7.95
CA VAL A 103 22.59 0.39 -7.09
C VAL A 103 22.70 -1.00 -7.72
N SER A 104 23.89 -1.58 -7.66
CA SER A 104 24.17 -2.95 -8.10
C SER A 104 24.06 -3.93 -6.93
N ASP A 105 23.37 -5.05 -7.14
CA ASP A 105 23.24 -6.14 -6.16
C ASP A 105 22.85 -5.65 -4.74
N PRO A 106 21.79 -4.84 -4.57
CA PRO A 106 21.49 -4.22 -3.28
C PRO A 106 21.21 -5.28 -2.21
N SER A 107 21.91 -5.16 -1.08
CA SER A 107 21.73 -6.03 0.07
C SER A 107 20.39 -5.76 0.76
N ALA A 108 19.86 -6.75 1.48
CA ALA A 108 18.65 -6.54 2.28
C ALA A 108 18.81 -5.41 3.30
N ALA A 109 20.00 -5.29 3.91
CA ALA A 109 20.31 -4.23 4.87
C ALA A 109 20.27 -2.84 4.22
N TYR A 110 20.86 -2.69 3.03
CA TYR A 110 20.79 -1.43 2.27
C TYR A 110 19.35 -1.05 1.93
N ILE A 111 18.55 -2.01 1.45
CA ILE A 111 17.14 -1.75 1.09
C ILE A 111 16.35 -1.33 2.33
N GLN A 112 16.61 -1.96 3.47
CA GLN A 112 15.97 -1.63 4.75
C GLN A 112 16.36 -0.24 5.24
N GLU A 113 17.64 0.12 5.21
CA GLU A 113 18.13 1.46 5.58
C GLU A 113 17.51 2.56 4.70
N GLN A 114 17.44 2.34 3.39
CA GLN A 114 16.80 3.28 2.46
C GLN A 114 15.28 3.37 2.70
N LEU A 115 14.64 2.26 3.09
CA LEU A 115 13.22 2.27 3.46
C LEU A 115 13.01 3.12 4.72
N GLU A 116 13.82 2.94 5.76
CA GLU A 116 13.74 3.70 7.00
C GLU A 116 13.98 5.19 6.78
N ALA A 117 14.97 5.56 5.96
CA ALA A 117 15.21 6.95 5.56
C ALA A 117 14.00 7.55 4.81
N SER A 118 13.40 6.79 3.88
CA SER A 118 12.21 7.23 3.13
C SER A 118 11.01 7.45 4.05
N LEU A 119 10.76 6.53 4.97
CA LEU A 119 9.69 6.64 5.98
C LEU A 119 9.92 7.81 6.93
N GLY A 120 11.18 8.05 7.35
CA GLY A 120 11.56 9.18 8.19
C GLY A 120 11.30 10.56 7.55
N CYS A 121 11.29 10.61 6.21
CA CYS A 121 10.91 11.78 5.43
C CYS A 121 9.39 11.87 5.17
N GLY A 122 8.58 10.95 5.71
CA GLY A 122 7.13 10.91 5.53
C GLY A 122 6.65 10.31 4.21
N TYR A 123 7.54 9.65 3.46
CA TYR A 123 7.17 8.94 2.24
C TYR A 123 6.69 7.52 2.54
N GLU A 124 5.99 6.91 1.59
CA GLU A 124 5.33 5.61 1.77
C GLU A 124 6.31 4.42 1.70
N GLY A 125 7.49 4.63 1.12
CA GLY A 125 8.52 3.60 0.98
C GLY A 125 9.38 3.81 -0.27
N LEU A 126 9.70 2.72 -0.98
CA LEU A 126 10.50 2.73 -2.19
C LEU A 126 9.85 1.97 -3.35
N VAL A 127 10.23 2.34 -4.57
CA VAL A 127 10.06 1.52 -5.77
C VAL A 127 11.43 1.27 -6.39
N LEU A 128 11.79 0.00 -6.54
CA LEU A 128 13.01 -0.45 -7.18
C LEU A 128 12.68 -0.95 -8.58
N GLU A 129 13.24 -0.32 -9.60
CA GLU A 129 13.14 -0.75 -10.99
C GLU A 129 14.43 -1.46 -11.41
N ARG A 130 14.33 -2.76 -11.74
CA ARG A 130 15.44 -3.50 -12.33
C ARG A 130 15.70 -3.03 -13.75
N LEU A 131 16.92 -2.56 -14.02
CA LEU A 131 17.26 -1.95 -15.31
C LEU A 131 17.23 -2.96 -16.48
N LYS A 132 17.54 -4.23 -16.20
CA LYS A 132 17.61 -5.29 -17.22
C LYS A 132 16.28 -5.54 -17.95
N ASP A 133 15.15 -5.47 -17.24
CA ASP A 133 13.85 -5.89 -17.77
C ASP A 133 12.66 -5.04 -17.29
N SER A 134 12.95 -3.89 -16.68
CA SER A 134 11.96 -2.98 -16.08
C SER A 134 11.04 -3.68 -15.09
N ARG A 135 11.55 -4.66 -14.33
CA ARG A 135 10.80 -5.30 -13.26
C ARG A 135 10.72 -4.35 -12.06
N TRP A 136 9.50 -4.10 -11.58
CA TRP A 136 9.27 -3.22 -10.44
C TRP A 136 9.05 -3.99 -9.15
N ILE A 137 9.70 -3.54 -8.09
CA ILE A 137 9.58 -4.06 -6.73
C ILE A 137 9.19 -2.90 -5.81
N LYS A 138 8.09 -3.05 -5.08
CA LYS A 138 7.66 -2.12 -4.04
C LYS A 138 8.26 -2.56 -2.71
N VAL A 139 8.93 -1.65 -2.04
CA VAL A 139 9.42 -1.83 -0.67
C VAL A 139 8.61 -0.88 0.19
N LYS A 140 7.90 -1.42 1.17
CA LYS A 140 7.09 -0.63 2.11
C LYS A 140 7.30 -1.20 3.49
N ASN A 141 7.05 -0.37 4.51
CA ASN A 141 6.92 -0.92 5.86
C ASN A 141 5.77 -1.91 5.90
N LYS A 142 5.94 -2.97 6.68
CA LYS A 142 4.87 -3.91 7.02
C LYS A 142 4.78 -3.90 8.52
N GLU A 143 3.78 -3.19 9.05
CA GLU A 143 3.52 -3.23 10.47
C GLU A 143 2.72 -4.48 10.76
N THR A 144 3.26 -5.35 11.62
CA THR A 144 2.53 -6.49 12.13
C THR A 144 2.27 -6.29 13.62
N TYR A 145 1.04 -6.61 14.02
CA TYR A 145 0.59 -6.54 15.40
C TYR A 145 -0.07 -7.87 15.78
N ASP A 146 0.18 -8.29 17.00
CA ASP A 146 -0.47 -9.47 17.56
C ASP A 146 -1.68 -9.00 18.37
N VAL A 147 -2.88 -9.40 17.95
CA VAL A 147 -4.14 -8.90 18.49
C VAL A 147 -5.13 -10.03 18.72
N LEU A 148 -6.01 -9.85 19.71
CA LEU A 148 -7.05 -10.81 20.04
C LEU A 148 -8.22 -10.71 19.05
N VAL A 149 -8.75 -11.88 18.73
CA VAL A 149 -10.05 -12.00 18.08
C VAL A 149 -11.14 -11.71 19.13
N THR A 150 -11.87 -10.61 18.95
CA THR A 150 -12.94 -10.18 19.85
C THR A 150 -14.34 -10.43 19.27
N GLY A 151 -14.42 -10.83 18.00
CA GLY A 151 -15.69 -11.13 17.36
C GLY A 151 -15.52 -11.78 15.99
N PHE A 152 -16.65 -12.07 15.36
CA PHE A 152 -16.73 -12.80 14.11
C PHE A 152 -17.77 -12.17 13.19
N GLN A 153 -17.51 -12.16 11.88
CA GLN A 153 -18.48 -11.74 10.88
C GLN A 153 -18.62 -12.82 9.81
N ALA A 154 -19.86 -13.29 9.62
CA ALA A 154 -20.21 -14.23 8.57
C ALA A 154 -19.88 -13.68 7.17
N GLY A 155 -19.41 -14.56 6.29
CA GLY A 155 -19.14 -14.21 4.91
C GLY A 155 -20.43 -14.05 4.10
N THR A 156 -20.34 -13.27 3.03
CA THR A 156 -21.43 -13.08 2.06
C THR A 156 -20.95 -13.43 0.65
N GLY A 157 -21.89 -13.66 -0.27
CA GLY A 157 -21.59 -13.99 -1.67
C GLY A 157 -20.74 -15.24 -1.78
N LYS A 158 -19.55 -15.15 -2.40
CA LYS A 158 -18.64 -16.31 -2.53
C LYS A 158 -18.19 -16.91 -1.20
N HIS A 159 -18.32 -16.18 -0.09
CA HIS A 159 -17.94 -16.63 1.25
C HIS A 159 -19.13 -16.95 2.14
N GLU A 160 -20.34 -17.09 1.59
CA GLU A 160 -21.51 -17.57 2.34
C GLU A 160 -21.25 -18.95 2.96
N GLY A 161 -21.72 -19.16 4.18
CA GLY A 161 -21.50 -20.39 4.96
C GLY A 161 -20.12 -20.55 5.59
N ARG A 162 -19.22 -19.56 5.43
CA ARG A 162 -17.87 -19.56 6.04
C ARG A 162 -17.49 -18.19 6.59
N MET A 163 -16.36 -18.13 7.28
CA MET A 163 -15.87 -16.89 7.88
C MET A 163 -15.67 -15.79 6.84
N GLY A 164 -16.30 -14.64 7.06
CA GLY A 164 -16.12 -13.43 6.27
C GLY A 164 -14.98 -12.56 6.80
N ALA A 165 -14.98 -12.32 8.11
CA ALA A 165 -13.88 -11.66 8.80
C ALA A 165 -13.82 -11.99 10.29
N LEU A 166 -12.64 -11.80 10.87
CA LEU A 166 -12.46 -11.71 12.31
C LEU A 166 -12.56 -10.23 12.74
N ILE A 167 -13.15 -9.99 13.91
CA ILE A 167 -13.24 -8.65 14.52
C ILE A 167 -12.19 -8.58 15.62
N THR A 168 -11.48 -7.46 15.69
CA THR A 168 -10.52 -7.14 16.76
C THR A 168 -10.84 -5.76 17.33
N ALA A 169 -10.20 -5.40 18.45
CA ALA A 169 -10.29 -4.04 19.00
C ALA A 169 -9.82 -2.95 18.01
N TYR A 170 -9.00 -3.33 17.02
CA TYR A 170 -8.36 -2.42 16.05
C TYR A 170 -9.04 -2.44 14.67
N GLY A 171 -10.13 -3.19 14.50
CA GLY A 171 -10.94 -3.19 13.28
C GLY A 171 -11.24 -4.59 12.76
N LYS A 172 -11.77 -4.65 11.53
CA LYS A 172 -12.19 -5.89 10.87
C LYS A 172 -11.08 -6.45 10.00
N VAL A 173 -10.67 -7.70 10.25
CA VAL A 173 -9.68 -8.43 9.45
C VAL A 173 -10.40 -9.38 8.49
N GLY A 174 -10.65 -8.91 7.27
CA GLY A 174 -11.40 -9.68 6.25
C GLY A 174 -10.56 -10.27 5.12
N THR A 175 -9.24 -10.01 5.11
CA THR A 175 -8.33 -10.42 4.03
C THR A 175 -7.12 -11.16 4.57
N GLY A 176 -6.34 -11.82 3.71
CA GLY A 176 -5.17 -12.62 4.13
C GLY A 176 -5.46 -14.09 4.38
N PHE A 177 -6.74 -14.48 4.44
CA PHE A 177 -7.16 -15.88 4.58
C PHE A 177 -7.23 -16.60 3.23
N THR A 178 -6.78 -17.85 3.22
CA THR A 178 -7.15 -18.82 2.19
C THR A 178 -8.60 -19.27 2.39
N ASP A 179 -9.18 -19.87 1.35
CA ASP A 179 -10.53 -20.41 1.41
C ASP A 179 -10.68 -21.54 2.45
N ALA A 180 -9.62 -22.34 2.67
CA ALA A 180 -9.57 -23.37 3.70
C ALA A 180 -9.52 -22.74 5.11
N GLN A 181 -8.68 -21.73 5.31
CA GLN A 181 -8.62 -21.01 6.59
C GLN A 181 -9.97 -20.38 6.96
N ARG A 182 -10.75 -19.91 5.97
CA ARG A 182 -12.11 -19.40 6.26
C ARG A 182 -13.05 -20.46 6.80
N GLN A 183 -12.90 -21.70 6.36
CA GLN A 183 -13.67 -22.82 6.91
C GLN A 183 -13.17 -23.18 8.30
N GLU A 184 -11.86 -23.31 8.49
CA GLU A 184 -11.25 -23.60 9.80
C GLU A 184 -11.68 -22.58 10.87
N TRP A 185 -11.66 -21.29 10.54
CA TRP A 185 -12.12 -20.24 11.45
C TRP A 185 -13.63 -20.27 11.69
N GLN A 186 -14.44 -20.72 10.73
CA GLN A 186 -15.86 -20.96 10.94
C GLN A 186 -16.07 -22.11 11.93
N ASP A 187 -15.37 -23.22 11.74
CA ASP A 187 -15.48 -24.39 12.62
C ASP A 187 -15.03 -24.06 14.06
N LEU A 188 -13.95 -23.28 14.21
CA LEU A 188 -13.50 -22.78 15.52
C LEU A 188 -14.52 -21.85 16.17
N HIS A 189 -15.19 -21.00 15.38
CA HIS A 189 -16.23 -20.12 15.88
C HIS A 189 -17.44 -20.93 16.36
N ASP A 190 -17.87 -21.91 15.60
CA ASP A 190 -19.04 -22.75 15.92
C ASP A 190 -18.77 -23.63 17.15
N GLN A 191 -17.51 -23.95 17.42
CA GLN A 191 -17.05 -24.60 18.66
C GLN A 191 -16.86 -23.63 19.84
N GLY A 192 -17.03 -22.32 19.64
CA GLY A 192 -16.81 -21.29 20.67
C GLY A 192 -15.34 -21.03 21.01
N LEU A 193 -14.40 -21.50 20.18
CA LEU A 193 -12.95 -21.40 20.42
C LEU A 193 -12.28 -20.23 19.69
N ALA A 194 -12.94 -19.62 18.70
CA ALA A 194 -12.32 -18.56 17.90
C ALA A 194 -12.09 -17.25 18.69
N ILE A 195 -12.99 -16.90 19.61
CA ILE A 195 -12.89 -15.66 20.39
C ILE A 195 -11.83 -15.81 21.48
N GLY A 196 -10.96 -14.81 21.61
CA GLY A 196 -9.81 -14.83 22.52
C GLY A 196 -8.55 -15.46 21.93
N MET A 197 -8.60 -16.00 20.71
CA MET A 197 -7.39 -16.42 20.01
C MET A 197 -6.56 -15.22 19.59
N LEU A 198 -5.24 -15.33 19.72
CA LEU A 198 -4.30 -14.32 19.26
C LEU A 198 -3.93 -14.56 17.78
N ILE A 199 -3.94 -13.50 17.00
CA ILE A 199 -3.59 -13.53 15.57
C ILE A 199 -2.58 -12.44 15.25
N GLU A 200 -1.69 -12.73 14.30
CA GLU A 200 -0.79 -11.72 13.71
C GLU A 200 -1.48 -11.10 12.51
N VAL A 201 -1.57 -9.76 12.55
CA VAL A 201 -2.23 -8.95 11.53
C VAL A 201 -1.21 -7.99 10.95
N GLU A 202 -1.00 -8.05 9.64
CA GLU A 202 -0.28 -7.04 8.87
C GLU A 202 -1.24 -5.90 8.53
N CYS A 203 -0.88 -4.65 8.80
CA CYS A 203 -1.62 -3.47 8.33
C CYS A 203 -0.72 -2.51 7.57
N MET A 204 -1.35 -1.64 6.78
CA MET A 204 -0.64 -0.60 6.05
C MET A 204 -0.13 0.50 6.99
N GLU A 205 -0.97 0.88 7.95
CA GLU A 205 -0.67 1.81 9.04
C GLU A 205 -1.74 1.67 10.13
N VAL A 206 -1.47 2.29 11.27
CA VAL A 206 -2.45 2.57 12.33
C VAL A 206 -3.00 3.98 12.11
N THR A 207 -4.31 4.13 11.96
CA THR A 207 -4.97 5.44 11.81
C THR A 207 -4.87 6.26 13.11
N LYS A 208 -5.16 7.56 13.03
CA LYS A 208 -5.24 8.46 14.21
C LYS A 208 -6.19 7.93 15.29
N ASP A 209 -7.25 7.23 14.90
CA ASP A 209 -8.22 6.61 15.82
C ASP A 209 -7.75 5.26 16.41
N GLY A 210 -6.51 4.86 16.11
CA GLY A 210 -5.95 3.59 16.55
C GLY A 210 -6.53 2.38 15.81
N LYS A 211 -7.04 2.53 14.59
CA LYS A 211 -7.57 1.40 13.79
C LYS A 211 -6.59 0.99 12.72
N PHE A 212 -6.58 -0.29 12.35
CA PHE A 212 -5.76 -0.77 11.25
C PHE A 212 -6.32 -0.36 9.89
N ARG A 213 -5.49 0.26 9.05
CA ARG A 213 -5.81 0.49 7.64
C ARG A 213 -5.38 -0.72 6.81
N HIS A 214 -6.33 -1.26 6.05
CA HIS A 214 -6.15 -2.46 5.21
C HIS A 214 -5.55 -3.69 5.94
N PRO A 215 -6.10 -4.12 7.10
CA PRO A 215 -5.57 -5.25 7.84
C PRO A 215 -5.69 -6.57 7.07
N ARG A 216 -4.66 -7.40 7.23
CA ARG A 216 -4.53 -8.72 6.60
C ARG A 216 -4.07 -9.72 7.64
N PHE A 217 -4.77 -10.84 7.70
CA PHE A 217 -4.34 -11.98 8.52
C PHE A 217 -3.02 -12.54 7.99
N VAL A 218 -2.08 -12.79 8.90
CA VAL A 218 -0.80 -13.46 8.62
C VAL A 218 -0.84 -14.90 9.11
N ARG A 219 -1.07 -15.10 10.41
CA ARG A 219 -1.11 -16.42 11.04
C ARG A 219 -1.75 -16.38 12.45
N PRO A 220 -2.20 -17.53 12.98
CA PRO A 220 -2.51 -17.65 14.41
C PRO A 220 -1.21 -17.55 15.22
N ARG A 221 -1.31 -16.98 16.43
CA ARG A 221 -0.20 -16.82 17.38
C ARG A 221 -0.37 -17.75 18.57
N MET A 222 -0.35 -19.05 18.28
CA MET A 222 -0.33 -20.10 19.32
C MET A 222 0.99 -20.08 20.13
N ASP A 223 2.01 -19.38 19.63
CA ASP A 223 3.32 -19.18 20.27
C ASP A 223 3.33 -18.07 21.33
N LYS A 224 2.25 -17.30 21.47
CA LYS A 224 2.19 -16.13 22.34
C LYS A 224 0.91 -16.13 23.18
N LEU A 225 0.99 -15.47 24.34
CA LEU A 225 -0.11 -15.37 25.29
C LEU A 225 -0.66 -13.94 25.42
N GLU A 226 0.07 -12.94 24.93
CA GLU A 226 -0.25 -11.52 25.12
C GLU A 226 -0.31 -10.77 23.78
N GLU A 227 -1.19 -9.76 23.71
CA GLU A 227 -1.22 -8.84 22.58
C GLU A 227 0.08 -8.05 22.48
N THR A 228 0.47 -7.74 21.25
CA THR A 228 1.45 -6.69 20.96
C THR A 228 0.73 -5.62 20.13
N PRO A 229 -0.13 -4.80 20.76
CA PRO A 229 -0.96 -3.86 20.05
C PRO A 229 -0.14 -2.65 19.56
N PRO A 230 -0.67 -1.89 18.59
CA PRO A 230 -0.05 -0.62 18.23
C PRO A 230 -0.01 0.31 19.45
N ARG A 231 1.13 0.97 19.66
CA ARG A 231 1.20 2.09 20.60
C ARG A 231 0.29 3.19 20.05
N LYS A 232 -0.61 3.73 20.87
CA LYS A 232 -1.39 4.91 20.47
C LYS A 232 -0.39 6.01 20.07
N PRO A 233 -0.55 6.66 18.90
CA PRO A 233 0.17 7.89 18.63
C PRO A 233 -0.15 8.88 19.75
N GLU A 234 0.88 9.49 20.34
CA GLU A 234 0.72 10.57 21.33
C GLU A 234 -0.02 11.79 20.73
#